data_AF-A0A4U8S9S5-F1
#
_entry.id   AF-A0A4U8S9S5-F1
#
_cell.length_a   1.000
_cell.length_b   1.000
_cell.length_c   1.000
_cell.angle_alpha   90.00
_cell.angle_beta   90.00
_cell.angle_gamma   90.00
#
_symmetry.space_group_name_H-M   'P 1'
#
loop_
_entity.id
_entity.type
_entity.pdbx_description
1 polymer ?
#
loop_
_entity_poly.entity_id
_entity_poly.type
_entity_poly.pdbx_seq_one_letter_code
_entity_poly.pdbx_strand_id
1 'polypeptide(L)'
;MPSGLWDINGKYYYISVDGIINALSIAWHKPKKLDNKLKQSILCGCSEDFYKEMTSKEQNVAFFNELVSFNRKGIVAMRMQHNRLRHTTLWNGSNFVDVEMNREIDIPLYLFGYDYLNDPNKSYPYIAQFYFWELK
;
A
#
# COMPACT_ATOMS: atom_id res chain seq x y z
N MET A 1 5.97 -24.19 -11.24
CA MET A 1 6.17 -22.94 -10.47
C MET A 1 4.81 -22.41 -10.04
N PRO A 2 4.66 -21.82 -8.84
CA PRO A 2 3.42 -21.14 -8.48
C PRO A 2 3.13 -20.05 -9.53
N SER A 3 1.86 -19.84 -9.87
CA SER A 3 1.49 -18.84 -10.88
C SER A 3 1.93 -17.43 -10.44
N GLY A 4 2.47 -16.65 -11.38
CA GLY A 4 2.89 -15.26 -11.13
C GLY A 4 4.32 -15.05 -10.64
N LEU A 5 5.18 -16.08 -10.68
CA LEU A 5 6.62 -16.01 -10.42
C LEU A 5 7.42 -16.10 -11.73
N TRP A 6 8.31 -15.13 -11.94
CA TRP A 6 9.25 -15.10 -13.06
C TRP A 6 10.67 -15.33 -12.55
N ASP A 7 11.42 -16.21 -13.19
CA ASP A 7 12.85 -16.38 -12.92
C ASP A 7 13.63 -15.53 -13.93
N ILE A 8 14.36 -14.53 -13.43
CA ILE A 8 15.27 -13.71 -14.21
C ILE A 8 16.63 -13.77 -13.52
N ASN A 9 17.62 -14.36 -14.18
CA ASN A 9 18.99 -14.52 -13.68
C ASN A 9 19.08 -15.23 -12.30
N GLY A 10 18.25 -16.25 -12.07
CA GLY A 10 18.22 -17.00 -10.81
C GLY A 10 17.55 -16.25 -9.66
N LYS A 11 16.88 -15.12 -9.95
CA LYS A 11 16.07 -14.36 -9.00
C LYS A 11 14.61 -14.48 -9.37
N TYR A 12 13.77 -14.68 -8.36
CA TYR A 12 12.34 -14.81 -8.53
C TYR A 12 11.62 -13.47 -8.35
N TYR A 13 10.76 -13.12 -9.31
CA TYR A 13 9.99 -11.88 -9.34
C TYR A 13 8.50 -12.18 -9.34
N TYR A 14 7.76 -11.54 -8.44
CA TYR A 14 6.30 -11.59 -8.45
C TYR A 14 5.74 -10.53 -9.41
N ILE A 15 4.98 -10.96 -10.41
CA ILE A 15 4.44 -10.07 -11.45
C ILE A 15 3.03 -9.57 -11.20
N SER A 16 2.44 -9.91 -10.04
CA SER A 16 1.10 -9.43 -9.69
C SER A 16 1.05 -8.98 -8.24
N VAL A 17 0.23 -7.98 -7.97
CA VAL A 17 -0.04 -7.49 -6.61
C VAL A 17 -0.59 -8.60 -5.71
N ASP A 18 -1.43 -9.50 -6.24
CA ASP A 18 -1.90 -10.67 -5.49
C ASP A 18 -0.75 -11.62 -5.15
N GLY A 19 0.17 -11.82 -6.10
CA GLY A 19 1.41 -12.56 -5.87
C GLY A 19 2.26 -11.94 -4.78
N ILE A 20 2.44 -10.61 -4.80
CA ILE A 20 3.19 -9.86 -3.78
C ILE A 20 2.51 -9.98 -2.40
N ILE A 21 1.19 -9.75 -2.32
CA ILE A 21 0.43 -9.91 -1.07
C ILE A 21 0.60 -11.33 -0.52
N ASN A 22 0.46 -12.35 -1.36
CA ASN A 22 0.61 -13.74 -0.96
C ASN A 22 2.05 -14.03 -0.50
N ALA A 23 3.05 -13.58 -1.25
CA ALA A 23 4.45 -13.76 -0.94
C ALA A 23 4.82 -13.14 0.41
N LEU A 24 4.47 -11.86 0.63
CA LEU A 24 4.76 -11.16 1.89
C LEU A 24 3.97 -11.79 3.05
N SER A 25 2.73 -12.23 2.83
CA SER A 25 1.93 -12.89 3.87
C SER A 25 2.51 -14.24 4.31
N ILE A 26 3.24 -14.93 3.43
CA ILE A 26 3.88 -16.23 3.71
C ILE A 26 5.29 -16.05 4.27
N ALA A 27 6.10 -15.21 3.61
CA ALA A 27 7.52 -15.08 3.91
C ALA A 27 7.83 -14.09 5.04
N TRP A 28 6.93 -13.14 5.31
CA TRP A 28 7.09 -12.12 6.34
C TRP A 28 6.11 -12.38 7.47
N HIS A 29 4.98 -11.67 7.50
CA HIS A 29 3.84 -12.00 8.34
C HIS A 29 2.54 -11.71 7.60
N LYS A 30 1.50 -12.47 7.95
CA LYS A 30 0.15 -12.22 7.46
C LYS A 30 -0.44 -10.97 8.14
N PRO A 31 -0.82 -9.92 7.38
CA PRO A 31 -1.41 -8.73 7.97
C PRO A 31 -2.72 -9.01 8.69
N LYS A 32 -2.96 -8.33 9.82
CA LYS A 32 -4.21 -8.42 10.58
C LYS A 32 -5.20 -7.34 10.15
N LYS A 33 -6.51 -7.55 10.36
CA LYS A 33 -7.50 -6.50 10.08
C LYS A 33 -7.24 -5.31 11.00
N LEU A 34 -7.17 -4.10 10.45
CA LEU A 34 -6.98 -2.89 11.23
C LEU A 34 -8.24 -2.58 12.05
N ASP A 35 -8.20 -2.91 13.34
CA ASP A 35 -9.22 -2.61 14.32
C ASP A 35 -8.68 -1.64 15.40
N ASN A 36 -9.52 -1.25 16.36
CA ASN A 36 -9.10 -0.32 17.40
C ASN A 36 -7.99 -0.88 18.30
N LYS A 37 -7.91 -2.20 18.50
CA LYS A 37 -6.87 -2.82 19.32
C LYS A 37 -5.52 -2.73 18.61
N LEU A 38 -5.49 -3.05 17.30
CA LEU A 38 -4.28 -2.97 16.50
C LEU A 38 -3.80 -1.52 16.35
N LYS A 39 -4.72 -0.56 16.17
CA LYS A 39 -4.39 0.87 16.18
C LYS A 39 -3.69 1.30 17.46
N GLN A 40 -4.22 0.91 18.62
CA GLN A 40 -3.58 1.22 19.90
C GLN A 40 -2.21 0.56 20.02
N SER A 41 -2.05 -0.68 19.55
CA SER A 41 -0.74 -1.36 19.47
C SER A 41 0.29 -0.53 18.70
N ILE A 42 -0.08 -0.08 17.49
CA ILE A 42 0.79 0.76 16.64
C ILE A 42 1.17 2.07 17.35
N LEU A 43 0.17 2.76 17.91
CA LEU A 43 0.37 4.02 18.64
C LEU A 43 1.21 3.86 19.91
N CYS A 44 1.18 2.69 20.56
CA CYS A 44 2.03 2.35 21.69
C CYS A 44 3.48 2.01 21.30
N GLY A 45 3.84 2.05 20.01
CA GLY A 45 5.21 1.77 19.56
C GLY A 45 5.42 0.35 19.05
N CYS A 46 4.40 -0.52 19.07
CA CYS A 46 4.54 -1.88 18.57
C CYS A 46 4.60 -1.89 17.04
N SER A 47 5.35 -2.85 16.51
CA SER A 47 5.41 -3.07 15.08
C SER A 47 4.29 -4.00 14.64
N GLU A 48 3.46 -3.57 13.70
CA GLU A 48 2.27 -4.31 13.29
C GLU A 48 2.03 -4.22 11.77
N ASP A 49 1.83 -5.39 11.17
CA ASP A 49 1.40 -5.52 9.78
C ASP A 49 -0.12 -5.60 9.73
N PHE A 50 -0.76 -4.81 8.86
CA PHE A 50 -2.21 -4.70 8.85
C PHE A 50 -2.82 -4.55 7.46
N TYR A 51 -4.11 -4.84 7.36
CA TYR A 51 -4.92 -4.53 6.19
C TYR A 51 -6.19 -3.79 6.57
N LYS A 52 -6.69 -2.97 5.65
CA LYS A 52 -7.93 -2.21 5.81
C LYS A 52 -8.77 -2.31 4.55
N GLU A 53 -10.06 -2.55 4.75
CA GLU A 53 -11.06 -2.49 3.69
C GLU A 53 -11.77 -1.15 3.74
N MET A 54 -12.06 -0.58 2.58
CA MET A 54 -12.71 0.71 2.43
C MET A 54 -13.72 0.63 1.30
N THR A 55 -14.81 1.38 1.40
CA THR A 55 -15.94 1.32 0.44
C THR A 55 -16.21 2.65 -0.26
N SER A 56 -15.42 3.69 0.02
CA SER A 56 -15.58 5.01 -0.61
C SER A 56 -14.27 5.81 -0.62
N LYS A 57 -14.25 6.90 -1.40
CA LYS A 57 -13.12 7.84 -1.44
C LYS A 57 -12.98 8.61 -0.13
N GLU A 58 -14.09 8.95 0.51
CA GLU A 58 -14.09 9.65 1.80
C GLU A 58 -13.41 8.80 2.87
N GLN A 59 -13.63 7.48 2.85
CA GLN A 59 -12.90 6.55 3.72
C GLN A 59 -11.42 6.45 3.37
N ASN A 60 -11.04 6.53 2.08
CA ASN A 60 -9.63 6.56 1.69
C ASN A 60 -8.92 7.80 2.25
N VAL A 61 -9.51 8.99 2.11
CA VAL A 61 -8.94 10.24 2.62
C VAL A 61 -8.84 10.21 4.14
N ALA A 62 -9.90 9.75 4.83
CA ALA A 62 -9.86 9.57 6.29
C ALA A 62 -8.77 8.58 6.71
N PHE A 63 -8.59 7.49 5.95
CA PHE A 63 -7.55 6.52 6.21
C PHE A 63 -6.14 7.03 5.91
N PHE A 64 -5.95 7.87 4.88
CA PHE A 64 -4.66 8.50 4.61
C PHE A 64 -4.18 9.29 5.84
N ASN A 65 -5.05 10.12 6.42
CA ASN A 65 -4.72 10.88 7.63
C ASN A 65 -4.44 9.97 8.83
N GLU A 66 -5.21 8.89 8.99
CA GLU A 66 -4.96 7.86 10.01
C GLU A 66 -3.58 7.20 9.80
N LEU A 67 -3.22 6.84 8.57
CA LEU A 67 -1.95 6.21 8.22
C LEU A 67 -0.76 7.14 8.50
N VAL A 68 -0.87 8.43 8.16
CA VAL A 68 0.13 9.45 8.51
C VAL A 68 0.31 9.53 10.02
N SER A 69 -0.78 9.47 10.79
CA SER A 69 -0.72 9.55 12.26
C SER A 69 0.04 8.40 12.93
N PHE A 70 0.13 7.23 12.27
CA PHE A 70 0.93 6.12 12.77
C PHE A 70 2.43 6.39 12.73
N ASN A 71 2.87 7.30 11.86
CA ASN A 71 4.29 7.65 11.67
C ASN A 71 5.18 6.40 11.51
N ARG A 72 4.78 5.53 10.59
CA ARG A 72 5.48 4.28 10.23
C ARG A 72 5.84 4.25 8.77
N LYS A 73 6.90 3.51 8.44
CA LYS A 73 7.33 3.25 7.07
C LYS A 73 7.01 1.81 6.71
N GLY A 74 6.76 1.53 5.44
CA GLY A 74 6.34 0.18 5.07
C GLY A 74 6.22 -0.09 3.58
N ILE A 75 5.99 -1.36 3.27
CA ILE A 75 5.55 -1.82 1.96
C ILE A 75 4.03 -1.72 1.94
N VAL A 76 3.49 -1.21 0.83
CA VAL A 76 2.06 -1.07 0.61
C VAL A 76 1.64 -1.89 -0.60
N ALA A 77 0.52 -2.60 -0.47
CA ALA A 77 -0.21 -3.17 -1.60
C ALA A 77 -1.67 -2.73 -1.58
N MET A 78 -2.22 -2.42 -2.75
CA MET A 78 -3.54 -1.84 -2.90
C MET A 78 -4.34 -2.57 -3.98
N ARG A 79 -5.61 -2.82 -3.70
CA ARG A 79 -6.62 -3.24 -4.69
C ARG A 79 -7.70 -2.18 -4.79
N MET A 80 -7.94 -1.70 -6.01
CA MET A 80 -9.02 -0.76 -6.27
C MET A 80 -10.38 -1.44 -6.40
N GLN A 81 -11.43 -0.64 -6.25
CA GLN A 81 -12.79 -1.02 -6.58
C GLN A 81 -12.86 -1.66 -7.99
N HIS A 82 -13.64 -2.73 -8.12
CA HIS A 82 -13.79 -3.53 -9.34
C HIS A 82 -12.52 -4.25 -9.82
N ASN A 83 -11.47 -4.35 -8.98
CA ASN A 83 -10.24 -5.10 -9.27
C ASN A 83 -9.49 -4.68 -10.56
N ARG A 84 -9.85 -3.55 -11.18
CA ARG A 84 -9.29 -3.11 -12.47
C ARG A 84 -7.86 -2.59 -12.36
N LEU A 85 -7.50 -2.09 -11.20
CA LEU A 85 -6.20 -1.49 -10.92
C LEU A 85 -5.70 -2.00 -9.57
N ARG A 86 -4.42 -2.34 -9.55
CA ARG A 86 -3.72 -2.87 -8.38
C ARG A 86 -2.36 -2.23 -8.37
N HIS A 87 -1.91 -1.84 -7.18
CA HIS A 87 -0.66 -1.11 -7.04
C HIS A 87 0.14 -1.60 -5.85
N THR A 88 1.46 -1.55 -5.97
CA THR A 88 2.39 -1.83 -4.87
C THR A 88 3.48 -0.77 -4.87
N THR A 89 3.76 -0.22 -3.69
CA THR A 89 4.73 0.85 -3.52
C THR A 89 5.27 0.87 -2.09
N LEU A 90 6.11 1.84 -1.77
CA LEU A 90 6.59 2.10 -0.42
C LEU A 90 5.86 3.30 0.19
N TRP A 91 5.64 3.24 1.49
CA TRP A 91 5.12 4.32 2.31
C TRP A 91 6.25 4.84 3.21
N ASN A 92 6.49 6.14 3.19
CA ASN A 92 7.63 6.76 3.90
C ASN A 92 7.26 7.38 5.26
N GLY A 93 6.00 7.25 5.69
CA GLY A 93 5.48 7.87 6.91
C GLY A 93 4.56 9.07 6.66
N SER A 94 4.67 9.70 5.50
CA SER A 94 3.84 10.86 5.13
C SER A 94 3.17 10.72 3.76
N ASN A 95 3.79 10.02 2.82
CA ASN A 95 3.28 9.82 1.47
C ASN A 95 3.79 8.51 0.82
N PHE A 96 3.26 8.18 -0.35
CA PHE A 96 3.79 7.13 -1.21
C PHE A 96 5.10 7.58 -1.87
N VAL A 97 6.11 6.72 -1.88
CA VAL A 97 7.45 7.04 -2.41
C VAL A 97 7.41 7.37 -3.90
N ASP A 98 6.63 6.64 -4.68
CA ASP A 98 6.47 6.91 -6.12
C ASP A 98 5.77 8.25 -6.43
N VAL A 99 4.90 8.73 -5.53
CA VAL A 99 4.32 10.08 -5.63
C VAL A 99 5.38 11.13 -5.39
N GLU A 100 6.25 10.93 -4.40
CA GLU A 100 7.37 11.83 -4.13
C GLU A 100 8.39 11.84 -5.28
N MET A 101 8.66 10.69 -5.91
CA MET A 101 9.54 10.60 -7.09
C MET A 101 9.06 11.46 -8.26
N ASN A 102 7.76 11.70 -8.42
CA ASN A 102 7.27 12.63 -9.44
C ASN A 102 7.77 14.07 -9.21
N ARG A 103 8.01 14.47 -7.95
CA ARG A 103 8.51 15.81 -7.61
C ARG A 103 10.00 15.98 -7.87
N GLU A 104 10.73 14.87 -7.96
CA GLU A 104 12.16 14.86 -8.25
C GLU A 104 12.44 15.09 -9.75
N ILE A 105 11.41 15.03 -10.59
CA ILE A 105 11.54 15.19 -12.04
C ILE A 105 10.73 16.39 -12.50
N ASP A 106 11.37 17.33 -13.19
CA ASP A 106 10.74 18.52 -13.77
C ASP A 106 9.98 18.17 -15.07
N ILE A 107 9.00 17.27 -14.97
CA ILE A 107 8.11 16.88 -16.08
C ILE A 107 6.67 16.96 -15.58
N PRO A 108 5.75 17.62 -16.31
CA PRO A 108 4.35 17.79 -15.90
C PRO A 108 3.50 16.51 -16.01
N LEU A 109 4.12 15.33 -16.01
CA LEU A 109 3.47 14.03 -16.11
C LEU A 109 3.73 13.24 -14.82
N TYR A 110 2.66 12.74 -14.19
CA TYR A 110 2.75 11.80 -13.07
C TYR A 110 3.19 10.42 -13.58
N LEU A 111 4.49 10.27 -13.81
CA LEU A 111 5.08 9.09 -14.46
C LEU A 111 5.28 7.91 -13.50
N PHE A 112 5.52 8.17 -12.21
CA PHE A 112 5.94 7.14 -11.26
C PHE A 112 4.80 6.63 -10.39
N GLY A 113 4.05 7.56 -9.80
CA GLY A 113 3.04 7.23 -8.79
C GLY A 113 1.87 8.19 -8.82
N TYR A 114 0.80 7.78 -8.16
CA TYR A 114 -0.37 8.61 -7.96
C TYR A 114 -0.87 8.41 -6.52
N ASP A 115 -1.34 9.49 -5.90
CA ASP A 115 -1.88 9.40 -4.54
C ASP A 115 -3.30 8.84 -4.60
N TYR A 116 -3.40 7.51 -4.60
CA TYR A 116 -4.67 6.81 -4.76
C TYR A 116 -5.60 6.94 -3.54
N LEU A 117 -5.05 7.25 -2.37
CA LEU A 117 -5.83 7.41 -1.13
C LEU A 117 -6.34 8.84 -0.98
N ASN A 118 -5.51 9.83 -1.28
CA ASN A 118 -5.84 11.25 -1.14
C ASN A 118 -5.87 11.95 -2.51
N ASP A 119 -6.66 11.38 -3.44
CA ASP A 119 -6.93 11.92 -4.77
C ASP A 119 -8.06 12.97 -4.71
N PRO A 120 -7.74 14.28 -4.72
CA PRO A 120 -8.77 15.33 -4.64
C PRO A 120 -9.61 15.42 -5.92
N ASN A 121 -9.06 15.00 -7.05
CA ASN A 121 -9.70 15.09 -8.36
C ASN A 121 -10.64 13.89 -8.63
N LYS A 122 -10.66 12.90 -7.72
CA LYS A 122 -11.41 11.64 -7.87
C LYS A 122 -11.17 10.99 -9.24
N SER A 123 -9.94 11.12 -9.75
CA SER A 123 -9.53 10.66 -11.08
C SER A 123 -9.54 9.13 -11.18
N TYR A 124 -9.35 8.45 -10.05
CA TYR A 124 -9.33 6.99 -9.98
C TYR A 124 -10.42 6.43 -9.06
N PRO A 125 -10.80 5.14 -9.22
CA PRO A 125 -11.64 4.44 -8.24
C PRO A 125 -11.03 4.46 -6.83
N TYR A 126 -11.85 4.20 -5.82
CA TYR A 126 -11.36 4.11 -4.43
C TYR A 126 -10.52 2.85 -4.23
N ILE A 127 -9.56 2.91 -3.31
CA ILE A 127 -8.85 1.72 -2.82
C ILE A 127 -9.83 0.93 -1.96
N ALA A 128 -10.16 -0.28 -2.41
CA ALA A 128 -11.08 -1.18 -1.70
C ALA A 128 -10.37 -2.00 -0.63
N GLN A 129 -9.12 -2.39 -0.86
CA GLN A 129 -8.29 -3.09 0.10
C GLN A 129 -6.88 -2.50 0.10
N PHE A 130 -6.38 -2.18 1.29
CA PHE A 130 -5.04 -1.68 1.53
C PHE A 130 -4.32 -2.65 2.47
N TYR A 131 -3.09 -3.01 2.15
CA TYR A 131 -2.24 -3.89 2.94
C TYR A 131 -0.93 -3.16 3.24
N PHE A 132 -0.44 -3.32 4.46
CA PHE A 132 0.75 -2.67 4.98
C PHE A 132 1.65 -3.69 5.70
N TRP A 133 2.93 -3.67 5.36
CA TRP A 133 3.99 -4.35 6.10
C TRP A 133 5.01 -3.34 6.58
N GLU A 134 5.24 -3.28 7.88
CA GLU A 134 6.13 -2.28 8.47
C GLU A 134 7.60 -2.58 8.16
N LEU A 135 8.35 -1.51 7.87
CA LEU A 135 9.80 -1.53 7.75
C LEU A 135 10.40 -0.73 8.91
N LYS A 136 11.36 -1.35 9.61
CA LYS A 136 12.13 -0.71 10.69
C LYS A 136 13.30 0.09 10.14
#